data_AF-A0A2W4IFB3-F1
#
_entry.id   AF-A0A2W4IFB3-F1
#
_cell.length_a   1.000
_cell.length_b   1.000
_cell.length_c   1.000
_cell.angle_alpha   90.00
_cell.angle_beta   90.00
_cell.angle_gamma   90.00
#
_symmetry.space_group_name_H-M   'P 1'
#
loop_
_entity.id
_entity.type
_entity.pdbx_description
1 polymer ?
#
loop_
_entity_poly.entity_id
_entity_poly.type
_entity_poly.pdbx_seq_one_letter_code
_entity_poly.pdbx_strand_id
1 'polypeptide(L)'
;MYGKLLFLKKIMSQKVMSQSEVDALVLQKISKHQASIVLDKEFFLDLLKHSLSLNVPEKQRVIDSIPNLSQFQFDELIKVFLEERDKFRDLIKQHPDDIKKLLEKQKSEWIELGELYMIAEKTKKQEQEDKAKIDDIKSQLGL
;
A
#
# COMPACT_ATOMS: atom_id res chain seq x y z
N MET A 1 -22.18 6.67 -20.12
CA MET A 1 -20.92 5.91 -20.34
C MET A 1 -19.69 6.79 -20.57
N TYR A 2 -19.78 7.98 -21.19
CA TYR A 2 -18.63 8.86 -21.45
C TYR A 2 -17.91 9.40 -20.19
N GLY A 3 -18.64 9.67 -19.10
CA GLY A 3 -18.02 10.17 -17.85
C GLY A 3 -17.05 9.18 -17.20
N LYS A 4 -17.36 7.87 -17.24
CA LYS A 4 -16.51 6.82 -16.66
C LYS A 4 -15.20 6.65 -17.43
N LEU A 5 -15.23 6.80 -18.76
CA LEU A 5 -14.07 6.68 -19.63
C LEU A 5 -13.12 7.90 -19.52
N LEU A 6 -13.69 9.10 -19.43
CA LEU A 6 -12.93 10.34 -19.17
C LEU A 6 -12.32 10.35 -17.76
N PHE A 7 -13.03 9.81 -16.78
CA PHE A 7 -12.54 9.63 -15.41
C PHE A 7 -11.37 8.66 -15.34
N LEU A 8 -11.46 7.50 -16.00
CA LEU A 8 -10.35 6.55 -16.13
C LEU A 8 -9.14 7.20 -16.82
N LYS A 9 -9.35 7.95 -17.92
CA LYS A 9 -8.27 8.70 -18.59
C LYS A 9 -7.63 9.77 -17.70
N LYS A 10 -8.41 10.47 -16.87
CA LYS A 10 -7.92 11.50 -15.93
C LYS A 10 -7.18 10.90 -14.73
N ILE A 11 -7.51 9.67 -14.32
CA ILE A 11 -6.75 8.91 -13.33
C ILE A 11 -5.45 8.40 -13.94
N MET A 12 -5.50 7.84 -15.15
CA MET A 12 -4.32 7.30 -15.88
C MET A 12 -3.33 8.39 -16.33
N SER A 13 -3.68 9.67 -16.24
CA SER A 13 -2.81 10.82 -16.58
C SER A 13 -2.11 11.43 -15.36
N GLN A 14 -2.12 10.76 -14.21
CA GLN A 14 -1.58 11.34 -12.97
C GLN A 14 -0.09 11.07 -12.77
N LYS A 15 0.56 12.00 -12.06
CA LYS A 15 1.91 11.87 -11.52
C LYS A 15 2.05 10.51 -10.82
N VAL A 16 2.88 9.64 -11.39
CA VAL A 16 3.31 8.38 -10.78
C VAL A 16 3.95 8.71 -9.44
N MET A 17 3.51 8.05 -8.37
CA MET A 17 4.08 8.27 -7.04
C MET A 17 5.56 7.88 -7.05
N SER A 18 6.40 8.70 -6.41
CA SER A 18 7.76 8.28 -6.12
C SER A 18 7.77 7.22 -5.02
N GLN A 19 8.81 6.39 -4.97
CA GLN A 19 8.93 5.39 -3.90
C GLN A 19 8.89 6.03 -2.51
N SER A 20 9.51 7.20 -2.31
CA SER A 20 9.48 7.90 -1.02
C SER A 20 8.07 8.37 -0.64
N GLU A 21 7.24 8.74 -1.62
CA GLU A 21 5.83 9.11 -1.36
C GLU A 21 5.03 7.87 -0.92
N VAL A 22 5.28 6.70 -1.52
CA VAL A 22 4.65 5.44 -1.10
C VAL A 22 5.16 5.02 0.27
N ASP A 23 6.47 5.09 0.52
CA ASP A 23 7.09 4.75 1.80
C ASP A 23 6.46 5.58 2.94
N ALA A 24 6.30 6.89 2.74
CA ALA A 24 5.64 7.77 3.70
C ALA A 24 4.16 7.41 3.94
N LEU A 25 3.42 7.09 2.88
CA LEU A 25 2.02 6.65 2.97
C LEU A 25 1.89 5.34 3.76
N VAL A 26 2.74 4.36 3.47
CA VAL A 26 2.71 3.07 4.16
C VAL A 26 3.18 3.22 5.60
N LEU A 27 4.20 4.04 5.88
CA LEU A 27 4.64 4.34 7.24
C LEU A 27 3.53 4.98 8.09
N GLN A 28 2.73 5.86 7.48
CA GLN A 28 1.55 6.42 8.13
C GLN A 28 0.53 5.33 8.47
N LYS A 29 0.34 4.34 7.59
CA LYS A 29 -0.55 3.19 7.85
C LYS A 29 0.01 2.27 8.93
N ILE A 30 1.30 1.97 8.90
CA ILE A 30 2.01 1.19 9.94
C ILE A 30 1.82 1.85 11.30
N SER A 31 1.91 3.18 11.38
CA SER A 31 1.71 3.94 12.62
C SER A 31 0.30 3.83 13.23
N LYS A 32 -0.66 3.20 12.55
CA LYS A 32 -2.00 2.90 13.09
C LYS A 32 -2.09 1.56 13.82
N HIS A 33 -0.96 0.88 14.06
CA HIS A 33 -0.92 -0.29 14.93
C HIS A 33 -1.41 0.06 16.35
N GLN A 34 -1.81 -0.95 17.11
CA GLN A 34 -2.28 -0.76 18.49
C GLN A 34 -1.18 -0.16 19.38
N ALA A 35 -1.54 0.70 20.33
CA ALA A 35 -0.58 1.43 21.16
C ALA A 35 0.30 0.53 22.05
N SER A 36 -0.15 -0.70 22.35
CA SER A 36 0.59 -1.70 23.13
C SER A 36 1.68 -2.42 22.34
N ILE A 37 1.71 -2.25 21.02
CA ILE A 37 2.67 -2.90 20.12
C ILE A 37 3.99 -2.16 20.15
N VAL A 38 5.08 -2.90 20.34
CA VAL A 38 6.46 -2.40 20.21
C VAL A 38 6.96 -2.83 18.85
N LEU A 39 7.12 -1.86 17.94
CA LEU A 39 7.51 -2.10 16.56
C LEU A 39 8.44 -1.00 16.08
N ASP A 40 9.57 -1.40 15.50
CA ASP A 40 10.38 -0.52 14.66
C ASP A 40 9.70 -0.42 13.29
N LYS A 41 9.07 0.74 13.03
CA LYS A 41 8.16 0.91 11.90
C LYS A 41 8.93 1.03 10.60
N GLU A 42 10.06 1.72 10.62
CA GLU A 42 10.97 1.91 9.51
C GLU A 42 11.61 0.57 9.11
N PHE A 43 12.03 -0.23 10.09
CA PHE A 43 12.53 -1.57 9.84
C PHE A 43 11.45 -2.49 9.28
N PHE A 44 10.24 -2.48 9.85
CA PHE A 44 9.13 -3.27 9.33
C PHE A 44 8.73 -2.86 7.91
N LEU A 45 8.71 -1.55 7.63
CA LEU A 45 8.49 -1.01 6.29
C LEU A 45 9.53 -1.53 5.30
N ASP A 46 10.82 -1.49 5.67
CA ASP A 46 11.91 -1.98 4.83
C ASP A 46 11.74 -3.47 4.49
N LEU A 47 11.41 -4.29 5.49
CA LEU A 47 11.15 -5.72 5.30
C LEU A 47 9.93 -5.96 4.40
N LEU A 48 8.82 -5.28 4.65
CA LEU A 48 7.58 -5.45 3.89
C LEU A 48 7.75 -5.01 2.42
N LYS A 49 8.42 -3.87 2.20
CA LYS A 49 8.73 -3.33 0.87
C LYS A 49 9.57 -4.32 0.06
N HIS A 50 10.59 -4.88 0.70
CA HIS A 50 11.54 -5.80 0.06
C HIS A 50 11.10 -7.27 0.09
N SER A 51 9.92 -7.58 0.63
CA SER A 51 9.39 -8.94 0.60
C SER A 51 9.03 -9.38 -0.82
N LEU A 52 9.37 -10.63 -1.13
CA LEU A 52 9.16 -11.29 -2.44
C LEU A 52 8.09 -12.37 -2.39
N SER A 53 7.79 -12.86 -1.20
CA SER A 53 6.72 -13.81 -0.90
C SER A 53 5.34 -13.20 -1.00
N LEU A 54 5.24 -11.86 -1.00
CA LEU A 54 3.97 -11.15 -1.10
C LEU A 54 3.84 -10.43 -2.45
N ASN A 55 2.73 -10.63 -3.14
CA ASN A 55 2.30 -9.76 -4.26
C ASN A 55 1.64 -8.46 -3.75
N VAL A 56 1.27 -7.56 -4.68
CA VAL A 56 0.64 -6.27 -4.34
C VAL A 56 -0.63 -6.43 -3.48
N PRO A 57 -1.63 -7.26 -3.84
CA PRO A 57 -2.79 -7.51 -2.99
C PRO A 57 -2.47 -8.05 -1.60
N GLU A 58 -1.45 -8.91 -1.48
CA GLU A 58 -1.03 -9.47 -0.20
C GLU A 58 -0.39 -8.43 0.70
N LYS A 59 0.51 -7.61 0.15
CA LYS A 59 1.08 -6.46 0.86
C LYS A 59 -0.01 -5.50 1.34
N GLN A 60 -0.99 -5.21 0.48
CA GLN A 60 -2.14 -4.40 0.83
C GLN A 60 -2.95 -5.01 1.99
N ARG A 61 -3.22 -6.33 1.95
CA ARG A 61 -3.92 -7.01 3.06
C ARG A 61 -3.15 -6.95 4.37
N VAL A 62 -1.82 -7.10 4.34
CA VAL A 62 -0.97 -6.95 5.53
C VAL A 62 -1.12 -5.53 6.09
N ILE A 63 -0.96 -4.51 5.25
CA ILE A 63 -1.06 -3.10 5.65
C ILE A 63 -2.45 -2.75 6.20
N ASP A 64 -3.51 -3.21 5.56
CA ASP A 64 -4.88 -2.94 5.99
C ASP A 64 -5.23 -3.67 7.30
N SER A 65 -4.55 -4.79 7.60
CA SER A 65 -4.75 -5.56 8.84
C SER A 65 -3.98 -4.98 10.03
N ILE A 66 -3.00 -4.09 9.82
CA ILE A 66 -2.13 -3.51 10.86
C ILE A 66 -2.86 -3.06 12.13
N PRO A 67 -3.99 -2.35 12.08
CA PRO A 67 -4.70 -1.92 13.29
C PRO A 67 -5.15 -3.07 14.19
N ASN A 68 -5.30 -4.27 13.62
CA ASN A 68 -5.83 -5.46 14.27
C ASN A 68 -4.75 -6.51 14.58
N LEU A 69 -3.50 -6.28 14.18
CA LEU A 69 -2.42 -7.23 14.43
C LEU A 69 -1.94 -7.18 15.88
N SER A 70 -1.70 -8.36 16.45
CA SER A 70 -1.06 -8.54 17.76
C SER A 70 0.47 -8.50 17.64
N GLN A 71 1.18 -8.37 18.76
CA GLN A 71 2.65 -8.36 18.79
C GLN A 71 3.21 -9.63 18.16
N PHE A 72 2.69 -10.79 18.56
CA PHE A 72 3.09 -12.08 18.03
C PHE A 72 2.94 -12.15 16.50
N GLN A 73 1.88 -11.56 15.95
CA GLN A 73 1.69 -11.54 14.49
C GLN A 73 2.71 -10.64 13.77
N PHE A 74 3.09 -9.51 14.36
CA PHE A 74 4.19 -8.70 13.83
C PHE A 74 5.52 -9.45 13.89
N ASP A 75 5.80 -10.10 15.02
CA ASP A 75 7.05 -10.85 15.23
C ASP A 75 7.18 -11.98 14.21
N GLU A 76 6.10 -12.73 13.95
CA GLU A 76 6.10 -13.80 12.95
C GLU A 76 6.26 -13.26 11.52
N LEU A 77 5.63 -12.13 11.17
CA LEU A 77 5.84 -11.50 9.87
C LEU A 77 7.31 -11.06 9.70
N ILE A 78 7.88 -10.40 10.71
CA ILE A 78 9.30 -9.98 10.71
C ILE A 78 10.21 -11.18 10.54
N LYS A 79 9.96 -12.26 11.29
CA LYS A 79 10.73 -13.50 11.19
C LYS A 79 10.69 -14.09 9.79
N VAL A 80 9.50 -14.22 9.20
CA VAL A 80 9.35 -14.76 7.83
C VAL A 80 10.08 -13.88 6.81
N PHE A 81 9.97 -12.56 6.90
CA PHE A 81 10.66 -11.64 5.97
C PHE A 81 12.19 -11.68 6.14
N LEU A 82 12.70 -11.86 7.36
CA LEU A 82 14.13 -12.02 7.62
C LEU A 82 14.66 -13.32 7.02
N GLU A 83 13.97 -14.44 7.23
CA GLU A 83 14.33 -15.73 6.65
C GLU A 83 14.31 -15.69 5.11
N GLU A 84 13.34 -14.98 4.53
CA GLU A 84 13.27 -14.73 3.09
C GLU A 84 14.49 -13.94 2.59
N ARG A 85 14.84 -12.86 3.28
CA ARG A 85 15.99 -12.02 2.91
C ARG A 85 17.31 -12.81 2.89
N ASP A 86 17.50 -13.69 3.86
CA ASP A 86 18.69 -14.53 3.93
C ASP A 86 18.74 -15.54 2.76
N LYS A 87 17.62 -16.20 2.46
CA LYS A 87 17.52 -17.09 1.29
C LYS A 87 17.78 -16.35 -0.01
N PHE A 88 17.26 -15.13 -0.13
CA PHE A 88 17.43 -14.31 -1.32
C PHE A 88 18.89 -13.88 -1.53
N ARG A 89 19.61 -13.59 -0.44
CA ARG A 89 21.03 -13.26 -0.49
C ARG A 89 21.87 -14.38 -1.11
N ASP A 90 21.53 -15.63 -0.86
CA ASP A 90 22.23 -16.76 -1.48
C ASP A 90 21.85 -16.95 -2.94
N LEU A 91 20.59 -16.69 -3.31
CA LEU A 91 20.15 -16.71 -4.71
C LEU A 91 20.82 -15.62 -5.56
N ILE A 92 21.10 -14.43 -5.01
CA ILE A 92 21.82 -13.35 -5.72
C ILE A 92 23.17 -13.85 -6.25
N LYS A 93 23.88 -14.67 -5.46
CA LYS A 93 25.20 -15.20 -5.85
C LYS A 93 25.10 -16.20 -7.01
N GLN A 94 23.97 -16.89 -7.14
CA GLN A 94 23.74 -17.94 -8.14
C GLN A 94 23.11 -17.39 -9.43
N HIS A 95 22.20 -16.40 -9.31
CA HIS A 95 21.36 -15.92 -10.41
C HIS A 95 21.23 -14.38 -10.43
N PRO A 96 22.33 -13.63 -10.58
CA PRO A 96 22.32 -12.16 -10.41
C PRO A 96 21.38 -11.42 -11.39
N ASP A 97 21.28 -11.88 -12.64
CA ASP A 97 20.45 -11.21 -13.66
C ASP A 97 18.95 -11.39 -13.41
N ASP A 98 18.54 -12.59 -12.95
CA ASP A 98 17.14 -12.86 -12.62
C ASP A 98 16.72 -12.09 -11.37
N ILE A 99 17.62 -12.00 -10.37
CA ILE A 99 17.39 -11.15 -9.21
C ILE A 99 17.23 -9.69 -9.60
N LYS A 100 18.06 -9.16 -10.50
CA LYS A 100 17.94 -7.76 -10.94
C LYS A 100 16.55 -7.47 -11.54
N LYS A 101 16.04 -8.35 -12.39
CA LYS A 101 14.68 -8.22 -12.96
C LYS A 101 13.61 -8.26 -11.88
N LEU A 102 13.79 -9.12 -10.89
CA LEU A 102 12.85 -9.32 -9.80
C LEU A 102 12.80 -8.10 -8.86
N LEU A 103 13.93 -7.46 -8.59
CA LEU A 103 13.99 -6.18 -7.86
C LEU A 103 13.33 -5.03 -8.62
N GLU A 104 13.52 -4.94 -9.93
CA GLU A 104 12.83 -3.93 -10.74
C GLU A 104 11.31 -4.13 -10.74
N LYS A 105 10.86 -5.40 -10.85
CA LYS A 105 9.45 -5.74 -10.71
C LYS A 105 8.89 -5.33 -9.34
N GLN A 106 9.60 -5.66 -8.26
CA GLN A 106 9.19 -5.28 -6.90
C GLN A 106 9.06 -3.75 -6.75
N LYS A 107 9.99 -2.97 -7.30
CA LYS A 107 9.89 -1.50 -7.27
C LYS A 107 8.63 -1.01 -7.97
N SER A 108 8.29 -1.56 -9.13
CA SER A 108 7.05 -1.20 -9.84
C SER A 108 5.80 -1.60 -9.07
N GLU A 109 5.78 -2.80 -8.49
CA GLU A 109 4.67 -3.29 -7.66
C GLU A 109 4.48 -2.43 -6.41
N TRP A 110 5.56 -1.96 -5.80
CA TRP A 110 5.47 -1.05 -4.65
C TRP A 110 4.84 0.29 -5.02
N ILE A 111 5.20 0.84 -6.19
CA ILE A 111 4.59 2.08 -6.69
C ILE A 111 3.10 1.87 -6.99
N GLU A 112 2.75 0.76 -7.65
CA GLU A 112 1.36 0.37 -7.92
C GLU A 112 0.52 0.31 -6.64
N LEU A 113 1.06 -0.27 -5.56
CA LEU A 113 0.39 -0.30 -4.26
C LEU A 113 0.05 1.10 -3.73
N GLY A 114 0.97 2.05 -3.86
CA GLY A 114 0.72 3.45 -3.49
C GLY A 114 -0.40 4.09 -4.31
N GLU A 115 -0.40 3.84 -5.63
CA GLU A 115 -1.43 4.34 -6.54
C GLU A 115 -2.81 3.78 -6.18
N LEU A 116 -2.90 2.49 -5.85
CA LEU A 116 -4.15 1.85 -5.38
C LEU A 116 -4.70 2.56 -4.14
N TYR A 117 -3.84 2.88 -3.17
CA TYR A 117 -4.26 3.63 -1.98
C TYR A 117 -4.72 5.05 -2.31
N MET A 118 -4.00 5.77 -3.17
CA MET A 118 -4.42 7.12 -3.59
C MET A 118 -5.76 7.11 -4.32
N ILE A 119 -5.98 6.16 -5.23
CA ILE A 119 -7.24 6.01 -5.95
C ILE A 119 -8.37 5.72 -4.95
N ALA A 120 -8.16 4.80 -4.01
CA ALA A 120 -9.14 4.47 -3.00
C ALA A 120 -9.52 5.68 -2.12
N GLU A 121 -8.56 6.50 -1.71
CA GLU A 121 -8.83 7.71 -0.92
C GLU A 121 -9.57 8.78 -1.71
N LYS A 122 -9.22 8.99 -3.00
CA LYS A 122 -9.91 9.94 -3.87
C LYS A 122 -11.36 9.54 -4.10
N THR A 123 -11.61 8.25 -4.36
CA THR A 123 -12.96 7.72 -4.53
C THR A 123 -13.80 7.93 -3.27
N LYS A 124 -13.25 7.62 -2.09
CA LYS A 124 -13.94 7.85 -0.80
C LYS A 124 -14.27 9.32 -0.55
N LYS A 125 -13.35 10.24 -0.86
CA LYS A 125 -13.58 11.69 -0.72
C LYS A 125 -14.69 12.17 -1.66
N GLN A 126 -14.66 11.73 -2.92
CA GLN A 126 -15.69 12.11 -3.89
C GLN A 126 -17.07 11.59 -3.47
N GLU A 127 -17.18 10.34 -3.01
CA GLU A 127 -18.43 9.78 -2.50
C GLU A 127 -18.97 10.58 -1.31
N GLN A 128 -18.09 11.05 -0.41
CA GLN A 128 -18.47 11.92 0.70
C GLN A 128 -18.95 13.30 0.24
N GLU A 129 -18.26 13.91 -0.72
CA GLU A 129 -18.67 15.20 -1.31
C GLU A 129 -20.01 15.12 -2.05
N ASP A 130 -20.22 14.06 -2.82
CA ASP A 130 -21.46 13.84 -3.56
C ASP A 130 -22.62 13.60 -2.59
N LYS A 131 -22.39 12.84 -1.52
CA LYS A 131 -23.38 12.67 -0.45
C LYS A 131 -23.71 13.99 0.25
N ALA A 132 -22.70 14.80 0.58
CA ALA A 132 -22.90 16.10 1.20
C ALA A 132 -23.70 17.06 0.30
N LYS A 133 -23.45 17.07 -1.02
CA LYS A 133 -24.23 17.86 -1.98
C LYS A 133 -25.68 17.37 -2.07
N ILE A 134 -25.92 16.06 -2.07
CA ILE A 134 -27.27 15.50 -2.08
C ILE A 134 -28.03 15.92 -0.82
N ASP A 135 -27.39 15.85 0.35
CA ASP A 135 -28.02 16.21 1.61
C ASP A 135 -28.31 17.73 1.69
N ASP A 136 -27.41 18.58 1.18
CA ASP A 136 -27.63 20.03 1.05
C ASP A 136 -28.81 20.33 0.10
N ILE A 137 -28.88 19.69 -1.07
CA ILE A 137 -30.00 19.86 -2.02
C ILE A 137 -31.33 19.43 -1.38
N LYS A 138 -31.37 18.30 -0.66
CA LYS A 138 -32.58 17.87 0.05
C LYS A 138 -33.04 18.92 1.07
N SER A 139 -32.10 19.45 1.85
CA SER A 139 -32.38 20.49 2.83
C SER A 139 -32.95 21.77 2.21
N GLN A 140 -32.44 22.19 1.04
CA GLN A 140 -32.92 23.37 0.31
C GLN A 140 -34.30 23.16 -0.33
N LEU A 141 -34.65 21.92 -0.67
CA LEU A 141 -35.95 21.55 -1.23
C LEU A 141 -37.01 21.25 -0.14
N GLY A 142 -36.66 21.32 1.14
CA GLY A 142 -37.57 21.07 2.26
C GLY A 142 -37.97 19.58 2.42
N LEU A 143 -37.12 18.66 1.97
CA LEU A 143 -37.25 17.21 2.09
C LEU A 143 -36.28 16.66 3.15
#